data_AF-A0A512IMT7-F1
#
_entry.id   AF-A0A512IMT7-F1
#
_cell.length_a   1.000
_cell.length_b   1.000
_cell.length_c   1.000
_cell.angle_alpha   90.00
_cell.angle_beta   90.00
_cell.angle_gamma   90.00
#
_symmetry.space_group_name_H-M   'P 1'
#
loop_
_entity.id
_entity.type
_entity.pdbx_description
1 polymer ?
#
loop_
_entity_poly.entity_id
_entity_poly.type
_entity_poly.pdbx_seq_one_letter_code
_entity_poly.pdbx_strand_id
1 'polypeptide(L)'
;MGVQPKPRMTVDAFLAWADGRDGKYELVDGEVVAMAPERVRHAETKAAVFDALRAAIREGRRPCRALIDGVAVRVDAQTSYVPDVLVYCGERADRDAMEVAPVIVVEVVSPSSRSIDTNRKLNGYFRIPSVMHYLVVDPSGPLMIHHSRDGAGGIAARILSAGSLDLTPPGLTVAVADLFGHA
;
A
#
# COMPACT_ATOMS: atom_id res chain seq x y z
N MET A 1 26.21 29.46 13.05
CA MET A 1 24.72 29.49 13.07
C MET A 1 24.23 28.07 13.26
N GLY A 2 23.77 27.72 14.45
CA GLY A 2 23.15 26.42 14.68
C GLY A 2 21.79 26.40 14.02
N VAL A 3 21.58 25.51 13.05
CA VAL A 3 20.24 25.23 12.53
C VAL A 3 19.48 24.59 13.69
N GLN A 4 18.53 25.32 14.29
CA GLN A 4 17.59 24.68 15.19
C GLN A 4 16.77 23.68 14.36
N PRO A 5 16.70 22.40 14.75
CA PRO A 5 15.88 21.44 14.05
C PRO A 5 14.42 21.90 14.14
N LYS A 6 13.75 22.03 12.99
CA LYS A 6 12.31 22.26 12.97
C LYS A 6 11.62 21.13 13.75
N PRO A 7 10.60 21.43 14.58
CA PRO A 7 9.82 20.38 15.23
C PRO A 7 9.31 19.41 14.17
N ARG A 8 9.68 18.13 14.28
CA ARG A 8 9.21 17.08 13.36
C ARG A 8 7.79 16.68 13.74
N MET A 9 6.90 16.66 12.76
CA MET A 9 5.49 16.32 12.96
C MET A 9 5.35 14.83 13.32
N THR A 10 4.46 14.49 14.25
CA THR A 10 4.08 13.09 14.52
C THR A 10 2.96 12.67 13.57
N VAL A 11 2.73 11.37 13.39
CA VAL A 11 1.62 10.89 12.55
C VAL A 11 0.27 11.35 13.10
N ASP A 12 0.07 11.40 14.42
CA ASP A 12 -1.20 11.92 15.00
C ASP A 12 -1.42 13.40 14.66
N ALA A 13 -0.37 14.21 14.79
CA ALA A 13 -0.41 15.62 14.42
C ALA A 13 -0.63 15.79 12.91
N PHE A 14 -0.08 14.89 12.10
CA PHE A 14 -0.27 14.87 10.65
C PHE A 14 -1.70 14.52 10.25
N LEU A 15 -2.31 13.49 10.83
CA LEU A 15 -3.68 13.11 10.54
C LEU A 15 -4.66 14.23 10.94
N ALA A 16 -4.47 14.80 12.13
CA ALA A 16 -5.25 15.97 12.56
C ALA A 16 -5.01 17.21 11.68
N TRP A 17 -3.79 17.39 11.17
CA TRP A 17 -3.49 18.44 10.21
C TRP A 17 -4.17 18.18 8.86
N ALA A 18 -4.18 16.95 8.36
CA ALA A 18 -4.70 16.58 7.05
C ALA A 18 -6.24 16.55 6.99
N ASP A 19 -6.91 16.34 8.13
CA ASP A 19 -8.37 16.31 8.21
C ASP A 19 -9.00 17.60 7.67
N GLY A 20 -9.94 17.44 6.74
CA GLY A 20 -10.62 18.55 6.05
C GLY A 20 -9.77 19.38 5.09
N ARG A 21 -8.52 19.00 4.80
CA ARG A 21 -7.67 19.72 3.82
C ARG A 21 -7.78 19.14 2.41
N ASP A 22 -7.71 20.04 1.43
CA ASP A 22 -7.65 19.65 0.02
C ASP A 22 -6.30 19.02 -0.33
N GLY A 23 -6.33 17.97 -1.16
CA GLY A 23 -5.14 17.28 -1.64
C GLY A 23 -4.84 15.97 -0.90
N LYS A 24 -3.77 15.30 -1.31
CA LYS A 24 -3.30 14.05 -0.71
C LYS A 24 -1.86 14.21 -0.26
N TYR A 25 -1.57 13.70 0.91
CA TYR A 25 -0.28 13.88 1.57
C TYR A 25 0.17 12.58 2.22
N GLU A 26 1.48 12.39 2.27
CA GLU A 26 2.14 11.41 3.13
C GLU A 26 2.96 12.15 4.20
N LEU A 27 3.27 11.46 5.30
CA LEU A 27 4.25 11.92 6.28
C LEU A 27 5.51 11.05 6.20
N VAL A 28 6.65 11.71 6.05
CA VAL A 28 7.94 11.06 5.84
C VAL A 28 8.94 11.63 6.82
N ASP A 29 9.37 10.84 7.80
CA ASP A 29 10.36 11.26 8.81
C ASP A 29 9.99 12.60 9.50
N GLY A 30 8.69 12.84 9.65
CA GLY A 30 8.10 14.04 10.24
C GLY A 30 7.91 15.23 9.29
N GLU A 31 8.12 15.02 7.99
CA GLU A 31 7.89 16.02 6.93
C GLU A 31 6.68 15.65 6.06
N VAL A 32 5.83 16.64 5.79
CA VAL A 32 4.65 16.48 4.94
C VAL A 32 5.07 16.49 3.47
N VAL A 33 4.69 15.46 2.74
CA VAL A 33 4.97 15.31 1.31
C VAL A 33 3.65 15.29 0.54
N ALA A 34 3.47 16.26 -0.37
CA ALA A 34 2.30 16.29 -1.26
C ALA A 34 2.41 15.21 -2.35
N MET A 35 1.31 14.52 -2.60
CA MET A 35 1.20 13.56 -3.70
C MET A 35 0.79 14.29 -4.99
N ALA A 36 1.40 13.91 -6.10
CA ALA A 36 1.09 14.47 -7.42
C ALA A 36 -0.15 13.78 -8.03
N PRO A 37 -0.90 14.48 -8.90
CA PRO A 37 -1.94 13.84 -9.71
C PRO A 37 -1.41 12.67 -10.53
N GLU A 38 -2.24 11.66 -10.70
CA GLU A 38 -1.87 10.41 -11.38
C GLU A 38 -2.12 10.47 -12.89
N ARG A 39 -1.39 9.64 -13.64
CA ARG A 39 -1.67 9.40 -15.06
C ARG A 39 -2.80 8.36 -15.19
N VAL A 40 -3.59 8.44 -16.25
CA VAL A 40 -4.73 7.53 -16.51
C VAL A 40 -4.35 6.05 -16.37
N ARG A 41 -3.27 5.61 -17.03
CA ARG A 41 -2.77 4.22 -16.93
C ARG A 41 -2.55 3.75 -15.48
N HIS A 42 -2.08 4.63 -14.60
CA HIS A 42 -1.83 4.30 -13.20
C HIS A 42 -3.15 4.13 -12.46
N ALA A 43 -4.08 5.06 -12.66
CA ALA A 43 -5.42 4.97 -12.08
C ALA A 43 -6.18 3.71 -12.55
N GLU A 44 -6.08 3.34 -13.84
CA GLU A 44 -6.70 2.14 -14.40
C GLU A 44 -6.10 0.85 -13.81
N THR A 45 -4.77 0.74 -13.76
CA THR A 45 -4.11 -0.42 -13.13
C THR A 45 -4.44 -0.50 -11.65
N LYS A 46 -4.45 0.62 -10.92
CA LYS A 46 -4.85 0.68 -9.51
C LYS A 46 -6.28 0.18 -9.29
N ALA A 47 -7.21 0.59 -10.15
CA ALA A 47 -8.58 0.11 -10.12
C ALA A 47 -8.68 -1.41 -10.38
N ALA A 48 -7.92 -1.93 -11.35
CA ALA A 48 -7.88 -3.35 -11.64
C ALA A 48 -7.36 -4.18 -10.45
N VAL A 49 -6.25 -3.74 -9.83
CA VAL A 49 -5.73 -4.34 -8.59
C VAL A 49 -6.79 -4.38 -7.50
N PHE A 50 -7.47 -3.26 -7.27
CA PHE A 50 -8.52 -3.17 -6.25
C PHE A 50 -9.68 -4.14 -6.54
N ASP A 51 -10.16 -4.20 -7.77
CA ASP A 51 -11.25 -5.09 -8.16
C ASP A 51 -10.87 -6.57 -8.03
N ALA A 52 -9.65 -6.94 -8.45
CA ALA A 52 -9.13 -8.29 -8.32
C ALA A 52 -9.04 -8.73 -6.85
N LEU A 53 -8.50 -7.89 -5.97
CA LEU A 53 -8.44 -8.16 -4.53
C LEU A 53 -9.83 -8.22 -3.91
N ARG A 54 -10.74 -7.31 -4.29
CA ARG A 54 -12.13 -7.31 -3.79
C ARG A 54 -12.89 -8.57 -4.23
N ALA A 55 -12.66 -9.04 -5.45
CA ALA A 55 -13.22 -10.29 -5.95
C ALA A 55 -12.70 -11.50 -5.15
N ALA A 56 -11.39 -11.60 -4.96
CA ALA A 56 -10.77 -12.68 -4.18
C ALA A 56 -11.25 -12.72 -2.72
N ILE A 57 -11.41 -11.55 -2.08
CA ILE A 57 -11.96 -11.45 -0.72
C ILE A 57 -13.37 -12.03 -0.65
N ARG A 58 -14.23 -11.67 -1.62
CA ARG A 58 -15.62 -12.15 -1.71
C ARG A 58 -15.69 -13.65 -1.96
N GLU A 59 -14.89 -14.15 -2.89
CA GLU A 59 -14.83 -15.57 -3.23
C GLU A 59 -14.32 -16.42 -2.05
N GLY A 60 -13.22 -15.99 -1.42
CA GLY A 60 -12.66 -16.65 -0.25
C GLY A 60 -13.46 -16.45 1.03
N ARG A 61 -14.55 -15.67 1.01
CA ARG A 61 -15.40 -15.31 2.16
C ARG A 61 -14.57 -14.84 3.36
N ARG A 62 -13.49 -14.10 3.10
CA ARG A 62 -12.58 -13.64 4.15
C ARG A 62 -13.18 -12.40 4.83
N PRO A 63 -13.02 -12.24 6.16
CA PRO A 63 -13.41 -11.02 6.86
C PRO A 63 -12.39 -9.91 6.60
N CYS A 64 -12.19 -9.58 5.32
CA CYS A 64 -11.20 -8.62 4.85
C CYS A 64 -11.88 -7.54 4.02
N ARG A 65 -11.18 -6.41 3.86
CA ARG A 65 -11.65 -5.24 3.13
C ARG A 65 -10.50 -4.66 2.33
N ALA A 66 -10.68 -4.57 1.02
CA ALA A 66 -9.81 -3.79 0.17
C ALA A 66 -10.21 -2.31 0.28
N LEU A 67 -9.23 -1.41 0.37
CA LEU A 67 -9.38 0.03 0.23
C LEU A 67 -8.45 0.51 -0.88
N ILE A 68 -8.84 1.57 -1.56
CA ILE A 68 -8.12 2.16 -2.69
C ILE A 68 -7.94 3.64 -2.41
N ASP A 69 -6.72 4.14 -2.65
CA ASP A 69 -6.43 5.54 -2.89
C ASP A 69 -6.91 6.55 -1.82
N GLY A 70 -6.44 6.40 -0.56
CA GLY A 70 -6.63 7.48 0.40
C GLY A 70 -6.48 7.16 1.88
N VAL A 71 -6.52 5.89 2.29
CA VAL A 71 -6.40 5.56 3.73
C VAL A 71 -4.94 5.39 4.11
N ALA A 72 -4.54 6.08 5.18
CA ALA A 72 -3.16 6.12 5.65
C ALA A 72 -2.74 4.80 6.32
N VAL A 73 -1.45 4.50 6.22
CA VAL A 73 -0.78 3.38 6.86
C VAL A 73 0.39 3.92 7.66
N ARG A 74 0.24 3.90 8.99
CA ARG A 74 1.29 4.29 9.92
C ARG A 74 2.40 3.27 9.96
N VAL A 75 3.62 3.71 9.65
CA VAL A 75 4.85 2.91 9.74
C VAL A 75 5.48 3.04 11.12
N ASP A 76 5.57 4.28 11.62
CA ASP A 76 6.05 4.59 12.97
C ASP A 76 5.52 5.94 13.45
N ALA A 77 6.08 6.50 14.52
CA ALA A 77 5.62 7.75 15.13
C ALA A 77 5.72 8.98 14.19
N GLN A 78 6.54 8.93 13.14
CA GLN A 78 6.84 10.07 12.27
C GLN A 78 6.71 9.75 10.77
N THR A 79 6.30 8.52 10.43
CA THR A 79 6.14 8.09 9.04
C THR A 79 4.78 7.43 8.84
N SER A 80 4.05 7.93 7.85
CA SER A 80 2.77 7.39 7.40
C SER A 80 2.68 7.52 5.88
N TYR A 81 2.41 6.41 5.21
CA TYR A 81 2.26 6.35 3.76
C TYR A 81 0.79 6.18 3.37
N VAL A 82 0.46 6.51 2.13
CA VAL A 82 -0.87 6.28 1.55
C VAL A 82 -0.65 5.38 0.33
N PRO A 83 -0.83 4.05 0.47
CA PRO A 83 -0.65 3.13 -0.65
C PRO A 83 -1.77 3.27 -1.67
N ASP A 84 -1.50 2.81 -2.89
CA ASP A 84 -2.48 2.77 -3.97
C ASP A 84 -3.65 1.85 -3.65
N VAL A 85 -3.36 0.65 -3.17
CA VAL A 85 -4.37 -0.31 -2.70
C VAL A 85 -3.85 -0.99 -1.44
N LEU A 86 -4.75 -1.24 -0.49
CA LEU A 86 -4.44 -2.05 0.69
C LEU A 86 -5.57 -3.02 1.00
N VAL A 87 -5.25 -4.07 1.75
CA VAL A 87 -6.24 -4.97 2.36
C VAL A 87 -5.97 -5.07 3.84
N TYR A 88 -7.00 -4.82 4.66
CA TYR A 88 -6.99 -5.14 6.09
C TYR A 88 -8.03 -6.23 6.39
N CYS A 89 -7.84 -6.96 7.49
CA CYS A 89 -8.71 -8.07 7.88
C CYS A 89 -9.07 -8.01 9.37
N GLY A 90 -10.19 -8.63 9.72
CA GLY A 90 -10.71 -8.67 11.08
C GLY A 90 -11.89 -7.74 11.29
N GLU A 91 -11.90 -7.07 12.44
CA GLU A 91 -12.94 -6.09 12.78
C GLU A 91 -12.95 -4.94 11.77
N ARG A 92 -14.14 -4.45 11.46
CA ARG A 92 -14.28 -3.31 10.56
C ARG A 92 -13.77 -2.07 11.29
N ALA A 93 -12.85 -1.34 10.66
CA ALA A 93 -12.43 -0.04 11.15
C ALA A 93 -13.63 0.91 11.26
N ASP A 94 -13.53 1.89 12.17
CA ASP A 94 -14.50 2.98 12.23
C ASP A 94 -14.65 3.65 10.85
N ARG A 95 -15.86 4.12 10.52
CA ARG A 95 -16.13 4.70 9.19
C ARG A 95 -15.42 6.04 8.99
N ASP A 96 -15.11 6.72 10.07
CA ASP A 96 -14.40 7.99 10.09
C ASP A 96 -12.90 7.81 10.35
N ALA A 97 -12.40 6.57 10.42
CA ALA A 97 -10.98 6.29 10.58
C ALA A 97 -10.19 6.71 9.34
N MET A 98 -9.11 7.46 9.56
CA MET A 98 -8.18 7.91 8.51
C MET A 98 -6.99 6.97 8.30
N GLU A 99 -6.80 5.99 9.18
CA GLU A 99 -5.72 5.00 9.09
C GLU A 99 -6.20 3.58 9.41
N VAL A 100 -5.53 2.59 8.81
CA VAL A 100 -5.74 1.16 9.12
C VAL A 100 -4.42 0.39 9.14
N ALA A 101 -4.41 -0.77 9.79
CA ALA A 101 -3.28 -1.71 9.77
C ALA A 101 -3.50 -2.78 8.68
N PRO A 102 -2.76 -2.74 7.55
CA PRO A 102 -2.97 -3.67 6.45
C PRO A 102 -2.26 -5.00 6.66
N VAL A 103 -2.75 -6.01 5.95
CA VAL A 103 -2.09 -7.32 5.73
C VAL A 103 -1.44 -7.37 4.34
N ILE A 104 -2.08 -6.77 3.34
CA ILE A 104 -1.57 -6.62 1.98
C ILE A 104 -1.47 -5.13 1.67
N VAL A 105 -0.34 -4.73 1.10
CA VAL A 105 -0.12 -3.38 0.56
C VAL A 105 0.30 -3.50 -0.90
N VAL A 106 -0.21 -2.63 -1.76
CA VAL A 106 0.12 -2.59 -3.19
C VAL A 106 0.49 -1.16 -3.58
N GLU A 107 1.59 -1.04 -4.32
CA GLU A 107 2.02 0.21 -4.98
C GLU A 107 2.11 -0.06 -6.49
N VAL A 108 1.49 0.81 -7.28
CA VAL A 108 1.52 0.81 -8.75
C VAL A 108 2.62 1.77 -9.17
N VAL A 109 3.76 1.23 -9.60
CA VAL A 109 4.94 2.08 -9.81
C VAL A 109 4.85 2.91 -11.09
N SER A 110 5.35 4.13 -11.01
CA SER A 110 5.71 4.93 -12.17
C SER A 110 7.24 4.96 -12.34
N PRO A 111 7.78 5.35 -13.51
CA PRO A 111 9.22 5.56 -13.67
C PRO A 111 9.83 6.48 -12.60
N SER A 112 9.05 7.45 -12.11
CA SER A 112 9.45 8.42 -11.08
C SER A 112 9.38 7.88 -9.64
N SER A 113 8.49 6.93 -9.33
CA SER A 113 8.27 6.44 -7.96
C SER A 113 8.98 5.11 -7.67
N ARG A 114 9.36 4.35 -8.71
CA ARG A 114 9.94 3.00 -8.61
C ARG A 114 11.01 2.86 -7.53
N SER A 115 12.01 3.75 -7.52
CA SER A 115 13.11 3.67 -6.55
C SER A 115 12.67 3.81 -5.08
N ILE A 116 11.67 4.66 -4.83
CA ILE A 116 11.13 4.89 -3.48
C ILE A 116 10.29 3.68 -3.06
N ASP A 117 9.45 3.19 -3.97
CA ASP A 117 8.52 2.09 -3.71
C ASP A 117 9.26 0.76 -3.52
N THR A 118 10.34 0.51 -4.26
CA THR A 118 11.12 -0.73 -4.14
C THR A 118 12.16 -0.71 -3.03
N ASN A 119 12.40 0.43 -2.36
CA ASN A 119 13.39 0.54 -1.30
C ASN A 119 12.80 1.09 0.00
N ARG A 120 12.45 2.38 0.04
CA ARG A 120 12.07 3.04 1.30
C ARG A 120 10.73 2.54 1.81
N LYS A 121 9.70 2.55 0.96
CA LYS A 121 8.36 2.10 1.34
C LYS A 121 8.35 0.61 1.67
N LEU A 122 9.03 -0.22 0.87
CA LEU A 122 9.23 -1.65 1.16
C LEU A 122 9.76 -1.89 2.59
N ASN A 123 10.87 -1.24 2.93
CA ASN A 123 11.47 -1.37 4.27
C ASN A 123 10.53 -0.82 5.36
N GLY A 124 9.82 0.28 5.09
CA GLY A 124 8.84 0.86 6.00
C GLY A 124 7.68 -0.08 6.29
N TYR A 125 6.98 -0.55 5.26
CA TYR A 125 5.83 -1.43 5.42
C TYR A 125 6.18 -2.75 6.11
N PHE A 126 7.33 -3.35 5.81
CA PHE A 126 7.75 -4.58 6.51
C PHE A 126 8.27 -4.35 7.95
N ARG A 127 8.30 -3.12 8.47
CA ARG A 127 8.40 -2.88 9.92
C ARG A 127 7.06 -3.09 10.63
N ILE A 128 5.95 -3.04 9.89
CA ILE A 128 4.61 -3.28 10.41
C ILE A 128 4.40 -4.80 10.52
N PRO A 129 4.16 -5.36 11.73
CA PRO A 129 4.06 -6.81 11.90
C PRO A 129 2.89 -7.44 11.13
N SER A 130 1.79 -6.70 10.93
CA SER A 130 0.62 -7.19 10.20
C SER A 130 0.84 -7.32 8.70
N VAL A 131 1.81 -6.59 8.12
CA VAL A 131 2.07 -6.64 6.68
C VAL A 131 2.76 -7.95 6.35
N MET A 132 2.06 -8.76 5.57
CA MET A 132 2.48 -10.08 5.11
C MET A 132 2.81 -10.08 3.62
N HIS A 133 2.20 -9.17 2.86
CA HIS A 133 2.39 -9.07 1.42
C HIS A 133 2.57 -7.61 0.99
N TYR A 134 3.59 -7.36 0.18
CA TYR A 134 3.81 -6.08 -0.47
C TYR A 134 4.00 -6.31 -1.98
N LEU A 135 3.05 -5.80 -2.77
CA LEU A 135 3.02 -5.99 -4.22
C LEU A 135 3.48 -4.70 -4.90
N VAL A 136 4.40 -4.84 -5.84
CA VAL A 136 4.86 -3.74 -6.71
C VAL A 136 4.41 -4.08 -8.12
N VAL A 137 3.43 -3.34 -8.63
CA VAL A 137 2.81 -3.58 -9.94
C VAL A 137 3.31 -2.52 -10.93
N ASP A 138 3.90 -2.94 -12.04
CA ASP A 138 4.42 -2.03 -13.05
C ASP A 138 3.43 -1.92 -14.23
N PRO A 139 2.73 -0.81 -14.42
CA PRO A 139 1.74 -0.67 -15.50
C PRO A 139 2.38 -0.61 -16.91
N SER A 140 3.71 -0.61 -17.03
CA SER A 140 4.40 -0.62 -18.33
C SER A 140 4.55 -2.02 -18.95
N GLY A 141 4.27 -3.09 -18.21
CA GLY A 141 4.30 -4.46 -18.69
C GLY A 141 3.64 -5.43 -17.71
N PRO A 142 3.50 -6.72 -18.04
CA PRO A 142 2.78 -7.67 -17.18
C PRO A 142 3.58 -8.11 -15.95
N LEU A 143 4.69 -7.44 -15.62
CA LEU A 143 5.61 -7.87 -14.58
C LEU A 143 5.28 -7.19 -13.25
N MET A 144 5.19 -7.99 -12.20
CA MET A 144 5.08 -7.51 -10.83
C MET A 144 6.11 -8.16 -9.91
N ILE A 145 6.40 -7.51 -8.80
CA ILE A 145 7.22 -8.06 -7.72
C ILE A 145 6.33 -8.29 -6.50
N HIS A 146 6.27 -9.54 -6.05
CA HIS A 146 5.63 -9.93 -4.80
C HIS A 146 6.68 -10.09 -3.73
N HIS A 147 6.60 -9.26 -2.69
CA HIS A 147 7.35 -9.49 -1.46
C HIS A 147 6.42 -10.12 -0.43
N SER A 148 6.91 -11.13 0.27
CA SER A 148 6.15 -11.86 1.29
C SER A 148 6.98 -12.06 2.54
N ARG A 149 6.34 -11.93 3.71
CA ARG A 149 6.92 -12.28 5.00
C ARG A 149 6.73 -13.77 5.26
N ASP A 150 7.82 -14.46 5.58
CA ASP A 150 7.79 -15.87 6.00
C ASP A 150 7.51 -16.02 7.51
N GLY A 151 7.34 -17.26 7.97
CA GLY A 151 7.07 -17.58 9.38
C GLY A 151 8.22 -17.25 10.35
N ALA A 152 9.44 -17.02 9.86
CA ALA A 152 10.59 -16.58 10.64
C ALA A 152 10.77 -15.05 10.61
N GLY A 153 9.90 -14.33 9.89
CA GLY A 153 9.96 -12.88 9.72
C GLY A 153 10.86 -12.41 8.57
N GLY A 154 11.47 -13.34 7.82
CA GLY A 154 12.25 -13.05 6.62
C GLY A 154 11.38 -12.56 5.48
N ILE A 155 11.94 -11.74 4.58
CA ILE A 155 11.24 -11.21 3.41
C ILE A 155 11.78 -11.88 2.15
N ALA A 156 10.91 -12.61 1.45
CA ALA A 156 11.21 -13.21 0.15
C ALA A 156 10.59 -12.38 -0.98
N ALA A 157 11.29 -12.27 -2.11
CA ALA A 157 10.81 -11.58 -3.31
C ALA A 157 10.63 -12.56 -4.47
N ARG A 158 9.52 -12.44 -5.20
CA ARG A 158 9.22 -13.21 -6.41
C ARG A 158 8.80 -12.27 -7.53
N ILE A 159 9.33 -12.51 -8.73
CA ILE A 159 8.91 -11.81 -9.94
C ILE A 159 7.86 -12.69 -10.63
N LEU A 160 6.72 -12.10 -10.96
CA LEU A 160 5.59 -12.81 -11.58
C LEU A 160 5.15 -12.04 -12.82
N SER A 161 4.84 -12.78 -13.88
CA SER A 161 4.26 -12.24 -15.12
C SER A 161 2.96 -12.92 -15.54
N ALA A 162 2.62 -14.05 -14.92
CA ALA A 162 1.43 -14.84 -15.20
C ALA A 162 1.16 -15.83 -14.05
N GLY A 163 0.04 -16.55 -14.15
CA GLY A 163 -0.34 -17.59 -13.21
C GLY A 163 -1.16 -17.07 -12.04
N SER A 164 -1.10 -17.78 -10.91
CA SER A 164 -1.87 -17.48 -9.72
C SER A 164 -0.95 -17.05 -8.58
N LEU A 165 -1.36 -15.98 -7.89
CA LEU A 165 -0.70 -15.40 -6.73
C LEU A 165 -1.45 -15.83 -5.46
N ASP A 166 -0.76 -16.60 -4.62
CA ASP A 166 -1.23 -16.96 -3.28
C ASP A 166 -0.81 -15.87 -2.28
N LEU A 167 -1.81 -15.31 -1.60
CA LEU A 167 -1.69 -14.30 -0.56
C LEU A 167 -2.12 -14.93 0.76
N THR A 168 -1.37 -15.92 1.21
CA THR A 168 -1.53 -16.57 2.50
C THR A 168 -0.49 -16.09 3.50
N PRO A 169 -0.89 -15.53 4.66
CA PRO A 169 -2.24 -15.07 5.03
C PRO A 169 -2.63 -13.75 4.31
N PRO A 170 -3.93 -13.47 4.04
CA PRO A 170 -5.08 -14.03 4.72
C PRO A 170 -5.75 -15.19 3.98
N GLY A 171 -5.12 -15.80 2.98
CA GLY A 171 -5.72 -16.90 2.22
C GLY A 171 -6.59 -16.38 1.09
N LEU A 172 -6.04 -15.47 0.29
CA LEU A 172 -6.61 -15.00 -0.96
C LEU A 172 -5.79 -15.53 -2.12
N THR A 173 -6.47 -15.82 -3.23
CA THR A 173 -5.83 -16.24 -4.47
C THR A 173 -6.27 -15.30 -5.57
N VAL A 174 -5.31 -14.74 -6.32
CA VAL A 174 -5.57 -13.78 -7.39
C VAL A 174 -4.85 -14.22 -8.66
N ALA A 175 -5.48 -14.13 -9.83
CA ALA A 175 -4.76 -14.33 -11.08
C ALA A 175 -3.88 -13.11 -11.36
N VAL A 176 -2.61 -13.32 -11.71
CA VAL A 176 -1.65 -12.21 -11.92
C VAL A 176 -2.13 -11.28 -13.05
N ALA A 177 -2.80 -11.83 -14.06
CA ALA A 177 -3.37 -11.04 -15.16
C ALA A 177 -4.45 -10.03 -14.70
N ASP A 178 -5.25 -10.38 -13.68
CA ASP A 178 -6.34 -9.52 -13.21
C ASP A 178 -5.82 -8.24 -12.53
N LEU A 179 -4.56 -8.24 -12.07
CA LEU A 179 -3.91 -7.09 -11.45
C LEU A 179 -3.52 -6.00 -12.45
N PHE A 180 -3.48 -6.30 -13.75
CA PHE A 180 -3.12 -5.33 -14.80
C PHE A 180 -4.34 -4.80 -15.57
N GLY A 181 -5.53 -5.33 -15.29
CA GLY A 181 -6.75 -5.06 -16.05
C GLY A 181 -6.88 -5.95 -17.29
N HIS A 182 -8.10 -6.07 -17.80
CA HIS A 182 -8.34 -6.76 -19.07
C HIS A 182 -7.96 -5.83 -20.23
N ALA A 183 -7.04 -6.29 -21.09
CA ALA A 183 -6.81 -5.69 -22.40
C ALA A 183 -8.01 -5.94 -23.33
#